data_AF-A0A2N0KSG2-F1
#
_entry.id   AF-A0A2N0KSG2-F1
#
_cell.length_a   1.000
_cell.length_b   1.000
_cell.length_c   1.000
_cell.angle_alpha   90.00
_cell.angle_beta   90.00
_cell.angle_gamma   90.00
#
_symmetry.space_group_name_H-M   'P 1'
#
loop_
_entity.id
_entity.type
_entity.pdbx_description
1 polymer ?
#
loop_
_entity_poly.entity_id
_entity_poly.type
_entity_poly.pdbx_seq_one_letter_code
_entity_poly.pdbx_strand_id
1 'polypeptide(L)' 'MLGEKIGELQGKATNKALPAVNGAPRFETTAETSGTLAGVAVQGYATYQSDIQADGTLLGECPNSGV' A
#
# COMPACT_ATOMS: atom_id res chain seq x y z
N MET A 1 3.64 19.00 -18.79
CA MET A 1 4.87 18.26 -19.18
C MET A 1 5.23 17.38 -17.99
N LEU A 2 5.14 16.04 -18.13
CA LEU A 2 5.55 15.12 -17.06
C LEU A 2 7.08 15.20 -16.96
N GLY A 3 7.64 15.38 -15.76
CA GLY A 3 9.08 15.48 -15.54
C GLY A 3 9.85 14.22 -15.92
N GLU A 4 11.17 14.25 -15.73
CA GLU A 4 12.03 13.07 -15.91
C GLU A 4 11.65 11.95 -14.94
N LYS A 5 11.52 10.72 -15.44
CA LYS A 5 11.26 9.54 -14.59
C LYS A 5 12.52 9.14 -13.85
N ILE A 6 12.58 9.48 -12.56
CA ILE A 6 13.71 9.15 -11.69
C ILE A 6 13.63 7.76 -11.03
N GLY A 7 12.53 7.04 -11.23
CA GLY A 7 12.39 5.70 -10.65
C GLY A 7 11.10 4.96 -10.99
N GLU A 8 11.08 3.68 -10.64
CA GLU A 8 9.96 2.77 -10.79
C GLU A 8 10.04 1.68 -9.72
N LEU A 9 8.89 1.32 -9.15
CA LEU A 9 8.73 0.16 -8.30
C LEU A 9 7.64 -0.73 -8.91
N GLN A 10 7.91 -2.03 -8.98
CA GLN A 10 6.93 -3.05 -9.34
C GLN A 10 6.89 -4.11 -8.26
N GLY A 11 5.71 -4.69 -8.06
CA GLY A 11 5.51 -5.65 -6.98
C GLY A 11 4.09 -6.13 -6.88
N LYS A 12 3.82 -6.81 -5.76
CA LYS A 12 2.53 -7.43 -5.48
C LYS A 12 1.95 -6.81 -4.21
N ALA A 13 0.66 -6.48 -4.26
CA ALA A 13 -0.17 -6.25 -3.09
C ALA A 13 -1.04 -7.48 -2.85
N THR A 14 -1.09 -7.96 -1.61
CA THR A 14 -1.96 -9.06 -1.18
C THR A 14 -2.91 -8.55 -0.12
N ASN A 15 -4.21 -8.77 -0.31
CA ASN A 15 -5.24 -8.35 0.62
C ASN A 15 -5.77 -9.54 1.42
N LYS A 16 -5.89 -9.35 2.73
CA LYS A 16 -6.58 -10.25 3.64
C LYS A 16 -7.83 -9.54 4.16
N ALA A 17 -8.99 -10.15 3.97
CA ALA A 17 -10.23 -9.63 4.55
C ALA A 17 -10.17 -9.69 6.08
N LEU A 18 -10.58 -8.60 6.72
CA LEU A 18 -10.74 -8.49 8.17
C LEU A 18 -12.23 -8.37 8.51
N PRO A 19 -12.62 -8.57 9.80
CA PRO A 19 -13.97 -8.27 10.23
C PRO A 19 -14.36 -6.82 9.90
N ALA A 20 -15.58 -6.65 9.39
CA ALA A 20 -16.11 -5.34 9.06
C ALA A 20 -16.23 -4.46 10.31
N VAL A 21 -16.00 -3.16 10.15
CA VAL A 21 -16.17 -2.16 11.21
C VAL A 21 -17.37 -1.30 10.85
N ASN A 22 -18.39 -1.26 11.71
CA ASN A 22 -19.64 -0.53 11.46
C ASN A 22 -20.34 -0.90 10.12
N GLY A 23 -20.17 -2.16 9.69
CA GLY A 23 -20.71 -2.65 8.42
C GLY A 23 -19.88 -2.30 7.18
N ALA A 24 -18.80 -1.53 7.32
CA ALA A 24 -17.86 -1.25 6.24
C ALA A 24 -16.82 -2.37 6.09
N PRO A 25 -16.52 -2.83 4.86
CA PRO A 25 -15.44 -3.79 4.62
C PRO A 25 -14.09 -3.24 5.07
N ARG A 26 -13.28 -4.13 5.65
CA ARG A 26 -11.93 -3.83 6.12
C ARG A 26 -10.93 -4.86 5.59
N PHE A 27 -9.74 -4.40 5.25
CA PHE A 27 -8.66 -5.25 4.73
C PHE A 27 -7.34 -4.96 5.42
N GLU A 28 -6.53 -5.99 5.58
CA GLU A 28 -5.08 -5.85 5.76
C GLU A 28 -4.42 -6.06 4.40
N THR A 29 -3.61 -5.10 3.97
CA THR A 29 -2.85 -5.16 2.72
C THR A 29 -1.38 -5.24 3.03
N THR A 30 -0.70 -6.23 2.46
CA THR A 30 0.76 -6.32 2.44
C THR A 30 1.28 -6.11 1.02
N ALA A 31 2.20 -5.17 0.87
CA ALA A 31 2.86 -4.87 -0.38
C ALA A 31 4.35 -5.19 -0.31
N GLU A 32 4.83 -5.88 -1.33
CA GLU A 32 6.24 -6.19 -1.54
C GLU A 32 6.63 -5.70 -2.93
N THR A 33 7.57 -4.76 -2.98
CA THR A 33 7.97 -4.08 -4.22
C THR A 33 9.48 -4.02 -4.34
N SER A 34 9.95 -3.93 -5.58
CA SER A 34 11.35 -3.70 -5.88
C SER A 34 11.48 -2.83 -7.14
N GLY A 35 12.64 -2.21 -7.30
CA GLY A 35 12.93 -1.44 -8.51
C GLY A 35 14.09 -0.48 -8.29
N THR A 36 14.03 0.66 -8.96
CA THR A 36 15.11 1.65 -8.96
C THR A 36 14.58 3.03 -8.59
N LEU A 37 15.29 3.73 -7.71
CA LEU A 37 15.06 5.13 -7.37
C LEU A 37 16.39 5.88 -7.51
N ALA A 38 16.41 6.94 -8.33
CA ALA A 38 17.61 7.73 -8.64
C ALA A 38 18.83 6.88 -9.04
N GLY A 39 18.61 5.80 -9.79
CA GLY A 39 19.65 4.87 -10.25
C GLY A 39 20.10 3.83 -9.21
N VAL A 40 19.52 3.83 -8.01
CA VAL A 40 19.85 2.87 -6.93
C VAL A 40 18.76 1.82 -6.82
N ALA A 41 19.16 0.54 -6.73
CA ALA A 41 18.25 -0.56 -6.50
C ALA A 41 17.68 -0.50 -5.07
N VAL A 42 16.36 -0.60 -4.94
CA VAL A 42 15.66 -0.54 -3.65
C VAL A 42 14.61 -1.66 -3.54
N GLN A 43 14.27 -1.99 -2.30
CA GLN A 43 13.13 -2.84 -1.93
C GLN A 43 12.19 -2.01 -1.07
N GLY A 44 10.88 -2.21 -1.27
CA GLY A 44 9.84 -1.52 -0.51
C GLY A 44 8.88 -2.54 0.09
N TYR A 45 8.59 -2.35 1.37
CA TYR A 45 7.66 -3.18 2.14
C TYR A 45 6.65 -2.26 2.81
N ALA A 46 5.39 -2.65 2.82
CA ALA A 46 4.35 -1.95 3.58
C ALA A 46 3.28 -2.96 4.03
N THR A 47 2.81 -2.80 5.25
CA THR A 47 1.61 -3.48 5.74
C THR A 47 0.71 -2.45 6.39
N TYR A 48 -0.52 -2.33 5.91
CA TYR A 48 -1.50 -1.37 6.43
C TYR A 48 -2.89 -2.00 6.52
N GLN A 49 -3.73 -1.42 7.37
CA GLN A 49 -5.14 -1.76 7.44
C GLN A 49 -5.95 -0.65 6.79
N SER A 50 -6.99 -1.00 6.04
CA SER A 50 -7.83 -0.02 5.37
C SER A 50 -9.31 -0.31 5.52
N ASP A 51 -10.09 0.75 5.73
CA ASP A 51 -11.55 0.72 5.76
C ASP A 51 -12.10 1.36 4.47
N ILE A 52 -13.08 0.69 3.83
CA ILE A 52 -13.81 1.27 2.69
C ILE A 52 -14.69 2.43 3.17
N GLN A 53 -14.51 3.59 2.55
CA GLN A 53 -15.33 4.77 2.76
C GLN A 53 -16.61 4.74 1.91
N ALA A 54 -17.58 5.59 2.23
CA ALA A 54 -18.86 5.64 1.53
C ALA A 54 -18.74 5.96 0.03
N ASP A 55 -17.67 6.65 -0.38
CA ASP A 55 -17.36 6.97 -1.78
C ASP A 55 -16.55 5.87 -2.50
N GLY A 56 -16.29 4.74 -1.82
CA GLY A 56 -15.52 3.61 -2.34
C GLY A 56 -13.99 3.75 -2.20
N THR A 57 -13.50 4.85 -1.63
CA THR A 57 -12.06 5.01 -1.36
C THR A 57 -11.61 4.11 -0.19
N LEU A 58 -10.31 3.78 -0.16
CA LEU A 58 -9.70 3.05 0.94
C LEU A 58 -8.90 4.02 1.81
N LEU A 59 -9.33 4.22 3.05
CA LEU A 59 -8.54 4.95 4.04
C LEU A 59 -7.62 3.95 4.74
N GLY A 60 -6.35 3.93 4.35
CA GLY A 60 -5.32 3.07 4.92
C GLY A 60 -4.54 3.74 6.05
N GLU A 61 -4.33 3.03 7.15
CA GLU A 61 -3.42 3.42 8.22
C GLU A 61 -2.28 2.41 8.30
N CYS A 62 -1.04 2.88 8.11
CA CYS A 62 0.15 2.10 8.37
C CYS A 62 0.40 2.12 9.88
N PRO A 63 0.22 1.01 10.62
CA PRO A 63 0.55 0.97 12.02
C PRO A 63 2.04 1.29 12.21
N ASN A 64 2.41 1.95 13.31
CA ASN A 64 3.81 2.17 13.67
C ASN A 64 4.47 0.86 14.12
N SER A 65 4.63 -0.06 13.18
CA SER A 65 5.12 -1.44 13.37
C SER A 65 6.62 -1.57 13.10
N GLY A 66 7.32 -0.44 12.89
CA GLY A 66 8.77 -0.43 12.65
C GLY A 66 9.18 -0.95 11.26
N VAL A 67 8.22 -1.00 10.32
CA VAL A 67 8.44 -1.29 8.89
C VAL A 67 7.84 -0.16 8.07
#